data_AF-A0A968A1U6-F1
#
_entry.id   AF-A0A968A1U6-F1
#
_cell.length_a   1.000
_cell.length_b   1.000
_cell.length_c   1.000
_cell.angle_alpha   90.00
_cell.angle_beta   90.00
_cell.angle_gamma   90.00
#
_symmetry.space_group_name_H-M   'P 1'
#
loop_
_entity.id
_entity.type
_entity.pdbx_description
1 polymer ?
#
loop_
_entity_poly.entity_id
_entity_poly.type
_entity_poly.pdbx_seq_one_letter_code
_entity_poly.pdbx_strand_id
1 'polypeptide(L)'
;QLAAGIAHDFNNILAAIVVYADLLRRDPNLMSGSQERLNIIQQQVQRAASLIRQILDFSRRSVMEQSTLDLLPFVKEFDKLLRRVLPETMHIELNYQPGVYLVNADPTRLQQVFMNLAVNARDASSNGGTLKFELDQINLEEGNAPPCPDVPPGSWHRITVIDSGEGIPPEVLPHIF
;
A
#
# COMPACT_ATOMS: atom_id res chain seq x y z
N GLN A 1 2.13 3.96 -21.63
CA GLN A 1 1.33 5.01 -22.32
C GLN A 1 -0.14 4.63 -22.49
N LEU A 2 -0.49 3.42 -22.98
CA LEU A 2 -1.90 2.96 -23.10
C LEU A 2 -2.72 3.03 -21.79
N ALA A 3 -2.20 2.52 -20.68
CA ALA A 3 -2.93 2.51 -19.40
C ALA A 3 -3.23 3.93 -18.87
N ALA A 4 -2.29 4.86 -19.03
CA ALA A 4 -2.48 6.25 -18.61
C ALA A 4 -3.55 6.96 -19.45
N GLY A 5 -3.64 6.67 -20.75
CA GLY A 5 -4.72 7.16 -21.62
C GLY A 5 -6.08 6.59 -21.21
N ILE A 6 -6.16 5.27 -20.99
CA ILE A 6 -7.39 4.60 -20.55
C ILE A 6 -7.89 5.18 -19.22
N ALA A 7 -7.01 5.38 -18.24
CA ALA A 7 -7.42 5.91 -16.95
C ALA A 7 -7.82 7.39 -16.99
N HIS A 8 -7.21 8.18 -17.86
CA HIS A 8 -7.67 9.54 -18.12
C HIS A 8 -9.12 9.52 -18.64
N ASP A 9 -9.43 8.63 -19.59
CA ASP A 9 -10.78 8.50 -20.13
C ASP A 9 -11.80 8.02 -19.08
N PHE A 10 -11.42 7.06 -18.23
CA PHE A 10 -12.25 6.66 -17.10
C PHE A 10 -12.49 7.82 -16.12
N ASN A 11 -11.45 8.60 -15.77
CA ASN A 11 -11.60 9.77 -14.91
C ASN A 11 -12.53 10.81 -15.53
N ASN A 12 -12.51 10.99 -16.86
CA ASN A 12 -13.44 11.88 -17.56
C ASN A 12 -14.90 11.40 -17.44
N ILE A 13 -15.13 10.09 -17.57
CA ILE A 13 -16.46 9.51 -17.39
C ILE A 13 -16.94 9.70 -15.93
N LEU A 14 -16.07 9.40 -14.95
CA LEU A 14 -16.39 9.58 -13.54
C LEU A 14 -16.69 11.04 -13.20
N ALA A 15 -15.91 11.98 -13.75
CA ALA A 15 -16.14 13.41 -13.57
C ALA A 15 -17.51 13.84 -14.13
N ALA A 16 -17.88 13.35 -15.32
CA ALA A 16 -19.21 13.62 -15.88
C ALA A 16 -20.33 13.08 -14.98
N ILE A 17 -20.19 11.85 -14.46
CA ILE A 17 -21.17 11.25 -13.54
C ILE A 17 -21.33 12.10 -12.27
N VAL A 18 -20.23 12.59 -11.69
CA VAL A 18 -20.26 13.48 -10.51
C VAL A 18 -20.97 14.78 -10.84
N VAL A 19 -20.65 15.41 -11.98
CA VAL A 19 -21.29 16.67 -12.40
C VAL A 19 -22.80 16.49 -12.55
N TYR A 20 -23.27 15.43 -13.23
CA TYR A 20 -24.70 15.19 -13.38
C TYR A 20 -25.38 14.84 -12.05
N ALA A 21 -24.72 14.07 -11.18
CA ALA A 21 -25.24 13.79 -9.84
C ALA A 21 -25.37 15.08 -9.01
N ASP A 22 -24.41 15.99 -9.08
CA ASP A 22 -24.45 17.28 -8.39
C ASP A 22 -25.49 18.23 -8.98
N LEU A 23 -25.72 18.19 -10.30
CA LEU A 23 -26.79 18.96 -10.94
C LEU A 23 -28.17 18.45 -10.50
N LEU A 24 -28.39 17.13 -10.48
CA LEU A 24 -29.62 16.54 -9.96
C LEU A 24 -29.84 16.92 -8.50
N ARG A 25 -28.78 16.91 -7.68
CA ARG A 25 -28.85 17.29 -6.27
C ARG A 25 -29.32 18.74 -6.04
N ARG A 26 -29.21 19.61 -7.04
CA ARG A 26 -29.65 21.02 -6.99
C ARG A 26 -31.08 21.21 -7.48
N ASP A 27 -31.74 20.18 -8.03
CA ASP A 27 -33.13 20.27 -8.46
C ASP A 27 -34.05 20.32 -7.23
N PRO A 28 -34.82 21.41 -7.04
CA PRO A 28 -35.73 21.54 -5.91
C PRO A 28 -36.91 20.55 -5.95
N ASN A 29 -37.16 19.88 -7.09
CA ASN A 29 -38.24 18.91 -7.27
C ASN A 29 -37.79 17.46 -7.02
N LEU A 30 -36.62 17.24 -6.43
CA LEU A 30 -36.10 15.90 -6.21
C LEU A 30 -37.01 15.07 -5.30
N MET A 31 -37.43 13.89 -5.76
CA MET A 31 -38.27 12.99 -4.98
C MET A 31 -37.58 12.56 -3.67
N SER A 32 -38.37 12.37 -2.61
CA SER A 32 -37.93 11.81 -1.33
C SER A 32 -37.20 10.47 -1.54
N GLY A 33 -35.98 10.34 -1.00
CA GLY A 33 -35.11 9.17 -1.18
C GLY A 33 -34.14 9.25 -2.36
N SER A 34 -34.30 10.20 -3.29
CA SER A 34 -33.34 10.42 -4.38
C SER A 34 -32.02 10.97 -3.86
N GLN A 35 -32.06 11.75 -2.78
CA GLN A 35 -30.87 12.29 -2.11
C GLN A 35 -29.92 11.19 -1.60
N GLU A 36 -30.49 10.12 -1.03
CA GLU A 36 -29.73 8.98 -0.55
C GLU A 36 -29.11 8.20 -1.71
N ARG A 37 -29.86 7.99 -2.80
CA ARG A 37 -29.34 7.37 -4.03
C ARG A 37 -28.21 8.20 -4.64
N LEU A 38 -28.31 9.53 -4.65
CA LEU A 38 -27.24 10.42 -5.11
C LEU A 38 -25.98 10.31 -4.24
N ASN A 39 -26.13 10.20 -2.92
CA ASN A 39 -24.99 9.94 -2.03
C ASN A 39 -24.33 8.58 -2.33
N ILE A 40 -25.14 7.53 -2.58
CA ILE A 40 -24.62 6.21 -2.97
C ILE A 40 -23.84 6.31 -4.30
N ILE A 41 -24.37 7.03 -5.30
CA ILE A 41 -23.68 7.25 -6.59
C ILE A 41 -22.33 7.92 -6.36
N GLN A 42 -22.26 8.99 -5.56
CA GLN A 42 -21.00 9.66 -5.24
C GLN A 42 -19.99 8.72 -4.55
N GLN A 43 -20.46 7.90 -3.59
CA GLN A 43 -19.61 6.90 -2.94
C GLN A 43 -19.06 5.86 -3.93
N GLN A 44 -19.90 5.36 -4.85
CA GLN A 44 -19.45 4.39 -5.86
C GLN A 44 -18.48 5.01 -6.87
N VAL A 45 -18.67 6.27 -7.26
CA VAL A 45 -17.70 6.97 -8.14
C VAL A 45 -16.34 7.11 -7.45
N GLN A 46 -16.30 7.48 -6.17
CA GLN A 46 -15.03 7.53 -5.44
C GLN A 46 -14.37 6.16 -5.32
N ARG A 47 -15.16 5.11 -5.06
CA ARG A 47 -14.65 3.74 -5.03
C ARG A 47 -14.07 3.32 -6.38
N ALA A 48 -14.76 3.61 -7.48
CA ALA A 48 -14.28 3.33 -8.84
C ALA A 48 -12.98 4.08 -9.15
N ALA A 49 -12.90 5.37 -8.80
CA ALA A 49 -11.67 6.16 -8.98
C ALA A 49 -10.48 5.57 -8.20
N SER A 50 -10.72 5.06 -6.99
CA SER A 50 -9.71 4.37 -6.19
C SER A 50 -9.23 3.09 -6.86
N LEU A 51 -10.15 2.25 -7.35
CA LEU A 51 -9.81 1.00 -8.06
C LEU A 51 -9.03 1.26 -9.35
N ILE A 52 -9.41 2.27 -10.15
CA ILE A 52 -8.67 2.66 -11.35
C ILE A 52 -7.26 3.11 -10.98
N ARG A 53 -7.10 3.85 -9.87
CA ARG A 53 -5.79 4.27 -9.38
C ARG A 53 -4.92 3.08 -8.97
N GLN A 54 -5.47 2.11 -8.25
CA GLN A 54 -4.77 0.87 -7.91
C GLN A 54 -4.35 0.07 -9.15
N ILE A 55 -5.23 -0.07 -10.15
CA ILE A 55 -4.92 -0.74 -11.42
C ILE A 55 -3.82 0.02 -12.17
N LEU A 56 -3.88 1.35 -12.20
CA LEU A 56 -2.85 2.18 -12.81
C LEU A 56 -1.51 2.07 -12.09
N ASP A 57 -1.50 2.03 -10.77
CA ASP A 57 -0.28 1.92 -9.97
C ASP A 57 0.37 0.54 -10.21
N PHE A 58 -0.44 -0.50 -10.36
CA PHE A 58 0.01 -1.82 -10.78
C PHE A 58 0.51 -1.85 -12.23
N SER A 59 -0.23 -1.22 -13.16
CA SER A 59 0.09 -1.18 -14.59
C SER A 59 1.24 -0.26 -14.94
N ARG A 60 1.50 0.76 -14.11
CA ARG A 60 2.70 1.59 -14.19
C ARG A 60 3.89 0.73 -13.81
N ARG A 61 4.48 0.12 -14.83
CA ARG A 61 5.93 0.22 -15.03
C ARG A 61 6.29 1.71 -15.16
N SER A 62 6.15 2.49 -14.07
CA SER A 62 6.84 3.78 -14.00
C SER A 62 8.32 3.49 -14.20
N VAL A 63 9.03 4.35 -14.91
CA VAL A 63 10.50 4.31 -14.92
C VAL A 63 10.91 4.31 -13.46
N MET A 64 11.54 3.22 -13.00
CA MET A 64 11.97 3.12 -11.62
C MET A 64 13.09 4.14 -11.44
N GLU A 65 12.82 5.21 -10.69
CA GLU A 65 13.85 6.18 -10.33
C GLU A 65 14.68 5.59 -9.20
N GLN A 66 15.54 4.64 -9.57
CA GLN A 66 16.48 4.05 -8.63
C GLN A 66 17.45 5.13 -8.15
N SER A 67 17.58 5.23 -6.84
CA SER A 67 18.60 6.02 -6.17
C SER A 67 19.26 5.17 -5.10
N THR A 68 20.50 5.49 -4.78
CA THR A 68 21.14 4.92 -3.60
C THR A 68 20.49 5.54 -2.36
N LEU A 69 19.88 4.70 -1.53
CA LEU A 69 19.23 5.11 -0.29
C LEU A 69 19.70 4.24 0.87
N ASP A 70 19.76 4.82 2.07
CA ASP A 70 19.96 4.06 3.31
C ASP A 70 18.60 3.68 3.89
N LEU A 71 18.36 2.38 4.04
CA LEU A 71 17.10 1.85 4.56
C LEU A 71 16.84 2.28 6.01
N LEU A 72 17.87 2.46 6.85
CA LEU A 72 17.63 2.76 8.26
C LEU A 72 17.03 4.16 8.47
N PRO A 73 17.59 5.26 7.91
CA PRO A 73 16.95 6.57 7.93
C PRO A 73 15.55 6.55 7.29
N PHE A 74 15.40 5.83 6.18
CA PHE A 74 14.13 5.72 5.46
C PHE A 74 13.03 5.09 6.34
N VAL A 75 13.29 3.94 6.97
CA VAL A 75 12.32 3.25 7.83
C VAL A 75 12.03 4.08 9.09
N LYS A 76 13.00 4.82 9.64
CA LYS A 76 12.78 5.74 10.76
C LYS A 76 11.86 6.91 10.40
N GLU A 77 11.97 7.45 9.20
CA GLU A 77 11.04 8.48 8.71
C GLU A 77 9.64 7.88 8.50
N PHE A 78 9.59 6.67 7.98
CA PHE A 78 8.35 5.95 7.76
C PHE A 78 7.62 5.59 9.07
N ASP A 79 8.33 5.18 10.13
CA ASP A 79 7.77 4.98 11.48
C ASP A 79 7.04 6.23 11.97
N LYS A 80 7.62 7.43 11.78
CA LYS A 80 6.97 8.70 12.16
C LYS A 80 5.70 8.97 11.36
N LEU A 81 5.68 8.60 10.09
CA LEU A 81 4.49 8.72 9.25
C LEU A 81 3.40 7.76 9.72
N LEU A 82 3.74 6.48 9.93
CA LEU A 82 2.79 5.46 10.38
C LEU A 82 2.15 5.81 11.72
N ARG A 83 2.92 6.35 12.68
CA ARG A 83 2.38 6.84 13.96
C ARG A 83 1.32 7.94 13.82
N ARG A 84 1.27 8.64 12.68
CA ARG A 84 0.26 9.68 12.40
C ARG A 84 -0.94 9.15 11.63
N VAL A 85 -0.75 8.10 10.84
CA VAL A 85 -1.77 7.58 9.90
C VAL A 85 -2.52 6.39 10.47
N LEU A 86 -1.86 5.54 11.27
CA LEU A 86 -2.49 4.41 11.92
C LEU A 86 -3.25 4.85 13.19
N PRO A 87 -4.29 4.11 13.60
CA PRO A 87 -4.99 4.36 14.86
C PRO A 87 -4.04 4.29 16.06
N GLU A 88 -4.34 5.02 17.14
CA GLU A 88 -3.55 5.01 18.38
C GLU A 88 -3.47 3.62 19.05
N THR A 89 -4.38 2.70 18.68
CA THR A 89 -4.39 1.31 19.14
C THR A 89 -3.30 0.45 18.48
N MET A 90 -2.60 0.95 17.46
CA MET A 90 -1.47 0.27 16.84
C MET A 90 -0.16 0.72 17.46
N HIS A 91 0.54 -0.20 18.13
CA HIS A 91 1.90 0.02 18.59
C HIS A 91 2.89 -0.24 17.45
N ILE A 92 3.86 0.65 17.26
CA ILE A 92 4.87 0.50 16.21
C ILE A 92 6.24 0.32 16.86
N GLU A 93 6.95 -0.72 16.45
CA GLU A 93 8.29 -1.06 16.91
C GLU A 93 9.27 -1.10 15.74
N LEU A 94 10.49 -0.63 15.99
CA LEU A 94 11.58 -0.69 15.02
C LEU A 94 12.85 -1.23 15.69
N ASN A 95 13.24 -2.44 15.30
CA ASN A 95 14.46 -3.09 15.74
C ASN A 95 15.49 -3.11 14.60
N TYR A 96 16.74 -2.79 14.91
CA TYR A 96 17.80 -2.82 13.93
C TYR A 96 19.15 -3.03 14.60
N GLN A 97 20.08 -3.65 13.87
CA GLN A 97 21.48 -3.66 14.27
C GLN A 97 22.17 -2.36 13.82
N PRO A 98 23.13 -1.81 14.57
CA PRO A 98 23.93 -0.68 14.11
C PRO A 98 24.62 -1.01 12.79
N GLY A 99 24.50 -0.13 11.79
CA GLY A 99 25.08 -0.37 10.47
C GLY A 99 24.54 0.60 9.43
N VAL A 100 25.07 0.48 8.21
CA VAL A 100 24.60 1.19 7.02
C VAL A 100 23.90 0.19 6.11
N TYR A 101 22.72 0.55 5.61
CA TYR A 101 21.87 -0.35 4.82
C TYR A 101 21.61 0.26 3.44
N LEU A 102 22.67 0.38 2.64
CA LEU A 102 22.58 1.00 1.31
C LEU A 102 21.96 0.04 0.30
N VAL A 103 20.90 0.51 -0.37
CA VAL A 103 20.27 -0.19 -1.48
C VAL A 103 20.03 0.77 -2.64
N ASN A 104 19.97 0.22 -3.86
CA ASN A 104 19.48 0.96 -5.02
C ASN A 104 18.00 0.64 -5.21
N ALA A 105 17.12 1.57 -4.81
CA ALA A 105 15.69 1.41 -5.01
C ALA A 105 15.02 2.77 -5.27
N ASP A 106 13.74 2.69 -5.64
CA ASP A 106 12.85 3.85 -5.76
C ASP A 106 12.19 4.07 -4.39
N PRO A 107 12.46 5.21 -3.71
CA PRO A 107 11.91 5.48 -2.39
C PRO A 107 10.38 5.50 -2.35
N THR A 108 9.73 5.99 -3.42
CA THR A 108 8.27 6.03 -3.51
C THR A 108 7.68 4.63 -3.60
N ARG A 109 8.32 3.73 -4.36
CA ARG A 109 7.90 2.32 -4.41
C ARG A 109 8.10 1.60 -3.08
N LEU A 110 9.22 1.86 -2.40
CA LEU A 110 9.42 1.34 -1.06
C LEU A 110 8.30 1.83 -0.13
N GLN A 111 8.02 3.14 -0.08
CA GLN A 111 6.95 3.69 0.75
C GLN A 111 5.61 3.01 0.50
N GLN A 112 5.27 2.73 -0.76
CA GLN A 112 4.04 2.02 -1.11
C GLN A 112 4.03 0.58 -0.57
N VAL A 113 5.13 -0.17 -0.70
CA VAL A 113 5.24 -1.52 -0.13
C VAL A 113 5.01 -1.49 1.37
N PHE A 114 5.72 -0.59 2.08
CA PHE A 114 5.58 -0.47 3.52
C PHE A 114 4.18 -0.02 3.95
N MET A 115 3.53 0.89 3.21
CA MET A 115 2.16 1.31 3.50
C MET A 115 1.17 0.16 3.33
N ASN A 116 1.30 -0.63 2.25
CA ASN A 116 0.42 -1.77 2.00
C ASN A 116 0.54 -2.80 3.14
N LEU A 117 1.76 -3.13 3.56
CA LEU A 117 1.99 -4.04 4.68
C LEU A 117 1.42 -3.48 5.99
N ALA A 118 1.58 -2.18 6.26
CA ALA A 118 1.05 -1.55 7.46
C ALA A 118 -0.49 -1.53 7.50
N VAL A 119 -1.14 -1.30 6.36
CA VAL A 119 -2.60 -1.38 6.24
C VAL A 119 -3.09 -2.81 6.45
N ASN A 120 -2.43 -3.80 5.85
CA ASN A 120 -2.76 -5.21 6.04
C ASN A 120 -2.62 -5.63 7.51
N ALA A 121 -1.54 -5.21 8.18
CA ALA A 121 -1.30 -5.47 9.60
C ALA A 121 -2.38 -4.87 10.51
N ARG A 122 -2.81 -3.63 10.22
CA ARG A 122 -3.93 -2.98 10.91
C ARG A 122 -5.22 -3.78 10.71
N ASP A 123 -5.53 -4.17 9.48
CA ASP A 123 -6.78 -4.85 9.16
C ASP A 123 -6.83 -6.27 9.74
N ALA A 124 -5.68 -6.90 9.94
CA ALA A 124 -5.54 -8.18 10.64
C ALA A 124 -5.65 -8.06 12.19
N SER A 125 -5.69 -6.84 12.73
CA SER A 125 -5.66 -6.56 14.17
C SER A 125 -6.98 -5.94 14.67
N SER A 126 -7.95 -6.79 15.00
CA SER A 126 -9.33 -6.42 15.35
C SER A 126 -9.49 -5.39 16.48
N ASN A 127 -8.57 -5.35 17.45
CA ASN A 127 -8.63 -4.46 18.63
C ASN A 127 -7.36 -3.61 18.81
N GLY A 128 -6.58 -3.41 17.74
CA GLY A 128 -5.22 -2.93 17.84
C GLY A 128 -4.21 -4.07 17.99
N GLY A 129 -2.93 -3.73 17.93
CA GLY A 129 -1.85 -4.70 17.86
C GLY A 129 -0.50 -4.04 17.71
N THR A 130 0.53 -4.84 17.48
CA THR A 130 1.90 -4.38 17.27
C THR A 130 2.28 -4.60 15.82
N LEU A 131 2.76 -3.56 15.15
CA LEU A 131 3.45 -3.61 13.87
C LEU A 131 4.93 -3.37 14.11
N LYS A 132 5.75 -4.37 13.82
CA LYS A 132 7.18 -4.37 14.07
C LYS A 132 7.97 -4.45 12.77
N PHE A 133 8.95 -3.57 12.65
CA PHE A 133 9.95 -3.57 11.59
C PHE A 133 11.27 -4.08 12.16
N GLU A 134 11.89 -5.04 11.50
CA GLU A 134 13.25 -5.48 11.80
C GLU A 134 14.15 -5.25 10.60
N LEU A 135 15.32 -4.65 10.83
CA LEU A 135 16.33 -4.42 9.80
C LEU A 135 17.64 -5.10 10.19
N ASP A 136 18.07 -6.05 9.37
CA ASP A 136 19.31 -6.79 9.57
C ASP A 136 20.00 -7.14 8.25
N GLN A 137 21.12 -7.87 8.35
CA GLN A 137 21.86 -8.39 7.22
C GLN A 137 21.83 -9.92 7.28
N ILE A 138 21.61 -10.55 6.14
CA ILE A 138 21.68 -12.01 6.01
C ILE A 138 22.70 -12.38 4.94
N ASN A 139 23.32 -13.54 5.12
CA ASN A 139 24.14 -14.16 4.10
C ASN A 139 23.41 -15.40 3.58
N LEU A 140 23.10 -15.41 2.29
CA LEU A 140 22.50 -16.56 1.62
C LEU A 140 23.62 -17.42 1.04
N GLU A 141 23.81 -18.61 1.59
CA GLU A 141 24.82 -19.56 1.11
C GLU A 141 24.34 -20.34 -0.12
N GLU A 142 25.29 -20.75 -0.95
CA GLU A 142 25.03 -21.66 -2.07
C GLU A 142 24.50 -23.01 -1.55
N GLY A 143 23.33 -23.44 -2.07
CA GLY A 143 22.71 -24.73 -1.73
C GLY A 143 21.58 -24.65 -0.70
N ASN A 144 21.41 -23.52 -0.02
CA ASN A 144 20.22 -23.27 0.80
C ASN A 144 19.05 -22.82 -0.08
N ALA A 145 17.83 -23.27 0.25
CA ALA A 145 16.64 -22.77 -0.43
C ALA A 145 16.51 -21.26 -0.16
N PRO A 146 16.52 -20.40 -1.20
CA PRO A 146 16.39 -18.97 -1.00
C PRO A 146 14.99 -18.63 -0.49
N PRO A 147 14.81 -17.51 0.23
CA PRO A 147 13.49 -17.07 0.69
C PRO A 147 12.52 -16.77 -0.46
N CYS A 148 13.04 -16.56 -1.67
CA CYS A 148 12.30 -16.36 -2.92
C CYS A 148 13.09 -16.95 -4.10
N PRO A 149 12.44 -17.50 -5.14
CA PRO A 149 13.11 -18.13 -6.29
C PRO A 149 14.16 -17.26 -6.99
N ASP A 150 13.99 -15.93 -6.97
CA ASP A 150 14.80 -14.98 -7.74
C ASP A 150 15.94 -14.32 -6.93
N VAL A 151 16.24 -14.82 -5.73
CA VAL A 151 17.28 -14.25 -4.85
C VAL A 151 18.57 -15.06 -4.95
N PRO A 152 19.63 -14.55 -5.59
CA PRO A 152 20.90 -15.26 -5.67
C PRO A 152 21.64 -15.31 -4.31
N PRO A 153 22.54 -16.30 -4.13
CA PRO A 153 23.45 -16.34 -2.98
C PRO A 153 24.25 -15.05 -2.83
N GLY A 154 24.56 -14.68 -1.59
CA GLY A 154 25.32 -13.47 -1.26
C GLY A 154 24.81 -12.74 -0.01
N SER A 155 25.39 -11.58 0.25
CA SER A 155 25.00 -10.72 1.37
C SER A 155 23.84 -9.80 0.99
N TRP A 156 22.79 -9.82 1.79
CA TRP A 156 21.56 -9.07 1.58
C TRP A 156 21.22 -8.23 2.81
N HIS A 157 20.70 -7.03 2.58
CA HIS A 157 19.93 -6.32 3.58
C HIS A 157 18.53 -6.92 3.62
N ARG A 158 18.04 -7.26 4.82
CA ARG A 158 16.70 -7.80 5.01
C ARG A 158 15.89 -6.86 5.88
N ILE A 159 14.65 -6.65 5.44
CA ILE A 159 13.61 -5.98 6.21
C ILE A 159 12.53 -7.02 6.50
N THR A 160 12.25 -7.26 7.77
CA THR A 160 11.14 -8.10 8.22
C THR A 160 10.02 -7.20 8.73
N VAL A 161 8.79 -7.44 8.28
CA VAL A 161 7.58 -6.78 8.79
C VAL A 161 6.74 -7.83 9.51
N ILE A 162 6.46 -7.59 10.78
CA ILE A 162 5.77 -8.53 11.66
C ILE A 162 4.56 -7.81 12.24
N ASP A 163 3.38 -8.41 12.15
CA ASP A 163 2.20 -7.95 12.84
C ASP A 163 1.74 -8.97 13.90
N SER A 164 0.99 -8.50 14.88
CA SER A 164 0.38 -9.34 15.92
C SER A 164 -1.09 -9.66 15.62
N GLY A 165 -1.49 -9.66 14.35
CA GLY A 165 -2.85 -9.95 13.92
C GLY A 165 -3.21 -11.43 14.06
N GLU A 166 -4.34 -11.79 13.48
CA GLU A 166 -4.91 -13.15 13.56
C GLU A 166 -4.12 -14.20 12.76
N GLY A 167 -3.15 -13.76 11.97
CA GLY A 167 -2.34 -14.62 11.10
C GLY A 167 -3.08 -15.03 9.82
N ILE A 168 -2.37 -15.76 8.95
CA ILE A 168 -2.91 -16.25 7.67
C ILE A 168 -3.04 -17.77 7.74
N PRO A 169 -4.24 -18.33 7.52
CA PRO A 169 -4.43 -19.78 7.49
C PRO A 169 -3.56 -20.46 6.42
N PRO A 170 -3.00 -21.66 6.67
CA PRO A 170 -2.07 -22.34 5.74
C PRO A 170 -2.62 -22.52 4.32
N GLU A 171 -3.92 -22.75 4.19
CA GLU A 171 -4.62 -22.92 2.92
C GLU A 171 -4.70 -21.63 2.08
N VAL A 172 -4.55 -20.45 2.70
CA VAL A 172 -4.60 -19.15 2.02
C VAL A 172 -3.20 -18.66 1.64
N LEU A 173 -2.16 -19.06 2.38
CA LEU A 173 -0.76 -18.63 2.17
C LEU A 173 -0.28 -18.70 0.70
N PRO A 174 -0.61 -19.72 -0.11
CA PRO A 174 -0.18 -19.77 -1.52
C PRO A 174 -0.81 -18.70 -2.43
N HIS A 175 -1.80 -17.95 -1.95
CA HIS A 175 -2.63 -17.02 -2.73
C HIS A 175 -2.61 -15.57 -2.21
N ILE A 176 -1.62 -15.21 -1.39
CA ILE A 176 -1.56 -13.89 -0.74
C ILE A 176 -0.94 -12.78 -1.60
N PHE A 177 -0.36 -13.13 -2.76
CA PHE A 177 0.33 -12.22 -3.68
C PHE A 177 -0.28 -12.24 -5.08
#